data_AF-A0A975F1M8-F1
#
_entry.id   AF-A0A975F1M8-F1
#
_cell.length_a   1.000
_cell.length_b   1.000
_cell.length_c   1.000
_cell.angle_alpha   90.00
_cell.angle_beta   90.00
_cell.angle_gamma   90.00
#
_symmetry.space_group_name_H-M   'P 1'
#
loop_
_entity.id
_entity.type
_entity.pdbx_description
1 polymer ?
#
loop_
_entity_poly.entity_id
_entity_poly.type
_entity_poly.pdbx_seq_one_letter_code
_entity_poly.pdbx_strand_id
1 'polypeptide(L)'
;MKYEIPLLEKIVSAVTGNKTKNDPDVAFAKKSLKGICSAIDKFAQKADGRLAEKFPELSLKIKDLSRKMHMLEPDVSTAAGKAEQAIAQKITCASSSCEVVLTGGGAEELEKQLAELEKLVHIRSHGSLPPPAKQTANQAALF
;
A
#
# COMPACT_ATOMS: atom_id res chain seq x y z
N MET A 1 -9.84 27.09 49.16
CA MET A 1 -8.87 25.97 49.12
C MET A 1 -8.46 25.79 47.67
N LYS A 2 -7.21 26.09 47.34
CA LYS A 2 -6.61 25.88 46.00
C LYS A 2 -5.65 24.69 46.11
N TYR A 3 -5.33 24.06 44.97
CA TYR A 3 -4.35 22.97 44.76
C TYR A 3 -4.89 21.53 44.66
N GLU A 4 -5.64 21.21 43.60
CA GLU A 4 -5.78 19.82 43.10
C GLU A 4 -5.54 19.68 41.57
N ILE A 5 -5.21 20.78 40.87
CA ILE A 5 -4.95 20.78 39.42
C ILE A 5 -3.57 20.21 39.00
N PRO A 6 -2.46 20.31 39.77
CA PRO A 6 -1.13 20.00 39.23
C PRO A 6 -0.82 18.49 39.10
N LEU A 7 -1.60 17.61 39.76
CA LEU A 7 -1.40 16.16 39.66
C LEU A 7 -2.04 15.59 38.40
N LEU A 8 -3.25 16.05 38.06
CA LEU A 8 -3.98 15.65 36.87
C LEU A 8 -3.26 16.09 35.59
N GLU A 9 -2.72 17.30 35.54
CA GLU A 9 -1.90 17.74 34.40
C GLU A 9 -0.61 16.93 34.26
N LYS A 10 0.06 16.57 35.36
CA LYS A 10 1.23 15.68 35.32
C LYS A 10 0.88 14.27 34.87
N ILE A 11 -0.25 13.71 35.30
CA ILE A 11 -0.73 12.39 34.88
C ILE A 11 -1.11 12.43 33.40
N VAL A 12 -1.84 13.46 32.95
CA VAL A 12 -2.21 13.62 31.54
C VAL A 12 -0.97 13.79 30.68
N SER A 13 0.01 14.63 31.07
CA SER A 13 1.29 14.77 30.36
C SER A 13 2.15 13.50 30.39
N ALA A 14 2.11 12.68 31.45
CA ALA A 14 2.80 11.39 31.48
C ALA A 14 2.11 10.35 30.57
N VAL A 15 0.77 10.35 30.52
CA VAL A 15 -0.03 9.46 29.68
C VAL A 15 0.00 9.87 28.20
N THR A 16 0.07 11.18 27.90
CA THR A 16 0.18 11.69 26.52
C THR A 16 1.63 11.79 26.04
N GLY A 17 2.57 12.14 26.92
CA GLY A 17 3.99 12.29 26.60
C GLY A 17 4.73 10.97 26.32
N ASN A 18 4.27 9.85 26.87
CA ASN A 18 4.89 8.53 26.63
C ASN A 18 4.34 7.78 25.42
N LYS A 19 3.20 8.19 24.83
CA LYS A 19 2.55 7.42 23.76
C LYS A 19 3.16 7.60 22.36
N THR A 20 4.04 8.57 22.16
CA THR A 20 4.39 9.00 20.80
C THR A 20 5.81 8.64 20.33
N LYS A 21 6.69 8.11 21.19
CA LYS A 21 8.09 7.86 20.78
C LYS A 21 8.63 6.44 20.98
N ASN A 22 8.05 5.62 21.85
CA ASN A 22 8.56 4.26 22.15
C ASN A 22 7.46 3.21 22.29
N ASP A 23 6.37 3.34 21.53
CA ASP A 23 5.36 2.28 21.49
C ASP A 23 5.88 1.13 20.60
N PRO A 24 6.16 -0.07 21.16
CA PRO A 24 6.69 -1.19 20.41
C PRO A 24 5.77 -1.59 19.24
N ASP A 25 4.47 -1.34 19.35
CA ASP A 25 3.50 -1.68 18.30
C ASP A 25 3.63 -0.72 17.10
N VAL A 26 3.86 0.57 17.35
CA VAL A 26 4.12 1.56 16.29
C VAL A 26 5.46 1.27 15.61
N ALA A 27 6.48 0.85 16.36
CA ALA A 27 7.76 0.43 15.81
C ALA A 27 7.62 -0.82 14.91
N PHE A 28 6.78 -1.77 15.32
CA PHE A 28 6.46 -2.95 14.52
C PHE A 28 5.71 -2.59 13.24
N ALA A 29 4.67 -1.76 13.31
CA ALA A 29 3.94 -1.27 12.14
C ALA A 29 4.85 -0.53 11.14
N LYS A 30 5.75 0.33 11.65
CA LYS A 30 6.78 0.99 10.82
C LYS A 30 7.69 -0.01 10.13
N LYS A 31 8.13 -1.06 10.83
CA LYS A 31 9.00 -2.10 10.27
C LYS A 31 8.29 -2.92 9.20
N SER A 32 7.03 -3.29 9.45
CA SER A 32 6.16 -3.99 8.50
C SER A 32 6.03 -3.19 7.21
N LEU A 33 5.61 -1.93 7.33
CA LEU A 33 5.42 -1.05 6.18
C LEU A 33 6.72 -0.81 5.40
N LYS A 34 7.84 -0.62 6.10
CA LYS A 34 9.17 -0.51 5.46
C LYS A 34 9.55 -1.77 4.69
N GLY A 35 9.18 -2.95 5.20
CA GLY A 35 9.35 -4.23 4.50
C GLY A 35 8.53 -4.28 3.21
N ILE A 36 7.28 -3.84 3.24
CA ILE A 36 6.40 -3.75 2.07
C ILE A 36 6.96 -2.77 1.03
N CYS A 37 7.35 -1.57 1.47
CA CYS A 37 7.96 -0.56 0.60
C CYS A 37 9.22 -1.11 -0.07
N SER A 38 10.09 -1.79 0.69
CA SER A 38 11.29 -2.42 0.10
C SER A 38 10.94 -3.54 -0.90
N ALA A 39 9.89 -4.31 -0.65
CA ALA A 39 9.45 -5.36 -1.56
C ALA A 39 8.90 -4.79 -2.87
N ILE A 40 8.06 -3.75 -2.81
CA ILE A 40 7.53 -3.11 -4.02
C ILE A 40 8.61 -2.37 -4.79
N ASP A 41 9.61 -1.77 -4.13
CA ASP A 41 10.72 -1.10 -4.80
C ASP A 41 11.60 -2.10 -5.57
N LYS A 42 11.89 -3.26 -4.98
CA LYS A 42 12.58 -4.35 -5.68
C LYS A 42 11.77 -4.84 -6.89
N PHE A 43 10.46 -4.92 -6.74
CA PHE A 43 9.58 -5.30 -7.84
C PHE A 43 9.57 -4.25 -8.95
N ALA A 44 9.50 -2.96 -8.60
CA ALA A 44 9.58 -1.85 -9.55
C ALA A 44 10.92 -1.84 -10.30
N GLN A 45 12.03 -2.07 -9.61
CA GLN A 45 13.34 -2.21 -10.24
C GLN A 45 13.41 -3.37 -11.23
N LYS A 46 12.80 -4.53 -10.91
CA LYS A 46 12.68 -5.64 -11.86
C LYS A 46 11.82 -5.27 -13.07
N ALA A 47 10.76 -4.50 -12.85
CA ALA A 47 9.84 -4.02 -13.89
C ALA A 47 10.43 -2.91 -14.78
N ASP A 48 11.51 -2.27 -14.36
CA ASP A 48 12.18 -1.19 -15.09
C ASP A 48 13.06 -1.66 -16.26
N GLY A 49 13.40 -2.96 -16.30
CA GLY A 49 14.17 -3.54 -17.39
C GLY A 49 13.31 -3.96 -18.58
N ARG A 50 13.47 -5.23 -18.98
CA ARG A 50 12.78 -5.82 -20.15
C ARG A 50 11.24 -5.70 -20.11
N LEU A 51 10.65 -5.56 -18.93
CA LEU A 51 9.21 -5.36 -18.79
C LEU A 51 8.80 -3.95 -19.24
N ALA A 52 9.59 -2.91 -18.94
CA ALA A 52 9.33 -1.57 -19.44
C ALA A 52 9.45 -1.48 -20.97
N GLU A 53 10.35 -2.27 -21.57
CA GLU A 53 10.51 -2.31 -23.03
C GLU A 53 9.34 -3.00 -23.74
N LYS A 54 8.85 -4.13 -23.20
CA LYS A 54 7.78 -4.93 -23.82
C LYS A 54 6.38 -4.51 -23.40
N PHE A 55 6.21 -4.07 -22.17
CA PHE A 55 4.94 -3.76 -21.51
C PHE A 55 5.06 -2.48 -20.67
N PRO A 56 5.27 -1.31 -21.33
CA PRO A 56 5.51 -0.05 -20.64
C PRO A 56 4.37 0.35 -19.68
N GLU A 57 3.12 0.03 -20.03
CA GLU A 57 1.96 0.32 -19.19
C GLU A 57 1.97 -0.45 -17.86
N LEU A 58 2.42 -1.71 -17.87
CA LEU A 58 2.53 -2.51 -16.65
C LEU A 58 3.67 -2.00 -15.76
N SER A 59 4.79 -1.62 -16.36
CA SER A 59 5.90 -0.99 -15.64
C SER A 59 5.47 0.33 -14.97
N LEU A 60 4.71 1.18 -15.69
CA LEU A 60 4.14 2.40 -15.14
C LEU A 60 3.16 2.14 -13.99
N LYS A 61 2.26 1.16 -14.12
CA LYS A 61 1.35 0.75 -13.04
C LYS A 61 2.11 0.30 -11.78
N ILE A 62 3.20 -0.46 -11.94
CA ILE A 62 4.03 -0.91 -10.81
C ILE A 62 4.70 0.27 -10.11
N LYS A 63 5.22 1.25 -10.85
CA LYS A 63 5.80 2.47 -10.28
C LYS A 63 4.77 3.32 -9.53
N ASP A 64 3.56 3.45 -10.09
CA ASP A 64 2.48 4.17 -9.43
C ASP A 64 2.07 3.48 -8.12
N LEU A 65 2.00 2.15 -8.11
CA LEU A 65 1.76 1.37 -6.90
C LEU A 65 2.87 1.52 -5.85
N SER A 66 4.14 1.51 -6.25
CA SER A 66 5.27 1.81 -5.34
C SER A 66 5.08 3.19 -4.71
N ARG A 67 4.78 4.22 -5.52
CA ARG A 67 4.52 5.58 -5.01
C ARG A 67 3.36 5.62 -4.02
N LYS A 68 2.23 5.01 -4.36
CA LYS A 68 1.05 4.93 -3.48
C LYS A 68 1.37 4.21 -2.16
N MET A 69 2.15 3.13 -2.19
CA MET A 69 2.56 2.42 -0.97
C MET A 69 3.46 3.26 -0.06
N HIS A 70 4.35 4.08 -0.62
CA HIS A 70 5.18 5.02 0.16
C HIS A 70 4.38 6.15 0.82
N MET A 71 3.14 6.39 0.39
CA MET A 71 2.23 7.35 1.03
C MET A 71 1.45 6.77 2.20
N LEU A 72 1.54 5.45 2.44
CA LEU A 72 0.88 4.82 3.57
C LEU A 72 1.55 5.25 4.88
N GLU A 73 0.74 5.48 5.91
CA GLU A 73 1.24 5.73 7.26
C GLU A 73 1.17 4.46 8.11
N PRO A 74 2.14 4.25 9.03
CA PRO A 74 2.09 3.14 9.98
C PRO A 74 0.80 3.17 10.80
N ASP A 75 0.07 2.05 10.80
CA ASP A 75 -1.15 1.88 11.59
C ASP A 75 -1.04 0.57 12.37
N VAL A 76 -1.36 0.64 13.66
CA VAL A 76 -1.32 -0.49 14.60
C VAL A 76 -2.63 -1.29 14.63
N SER A 77 -3.63 -0.88 13.84
CA SER A 77 -4.91 -1.58 13.76
C SER A 77 -4.75 -2.98 13.17
N THR A 78 -5.57 -3.93 13.64
CA THR A 78 -5.61 -5.29 13.10
C THR A 78 -6.06 -5.32 11.63
N ALA A 79 -6.87 -4.35 11.20
CA ALA A 79 -7.26 -4.18 9.81
C ALA A 79 -6.06 -3.81 8.93
N ALA A 80 -5.23 -2.86 9.38
CA ALA A 80 -4.01 -2.48 8.70
C ALA A 80 -3.03 -3.66 8.59
N GLY A 81 -2.82 -4.41 9.68
CA GLY A 81 -1.96 -5.60 9.67
C GLY A 81 -2.41 -6.66 8.66
N LYS A 82 -3.72 -6.94 8.58
CA LYS A 82 -4.29 -7.89 7.59
C LYS A 82 -4.11 -7.39 6.15
N ALA A 83 -4.35 -6.11 5.91
CA ALA A 83 -4.15 -5.52 4.59
C ALA A 83 -2.67 -5.53 4.19
N GLU A 84 -1.77 -5.20 5.10
CA GLU A 84 -0.31 -5.25 4.90
C GLU A 84 0.18 -6.66 4.56
N GLN A 85 -0.30 -7.69 5.26
CA GLN A 85 0.00 -9.08 4.94
C GLN A 85 -0.51 -9.47 3.54
N ALA A 86 -1.74 -9.09 3.19
CA ALA A 86 -2.31 -9.35 1.87
C ALA A 86 -1.51 -8.64 0.76
N ILE A 87 -1.11 -7.39 0.99
CA ILE A 87 -0.26 -6.61 0.08
C ILE A 87 1.08 -7.33 -0.13
N ALA A 88 1.75 -7.74 0.95
CA ALA A 88 3.05 -8.42 0.86
C ALA A 88 2.97 -9.73 0.06
N GLN A 89 1.94 -10.54 0.31
CA GLN A 89 1.69 -11.76 -0.46
C GLN A 89 1.46 -11.43 -1.93
N LYS A 90 0.67 -10.39 -2.21
CA LYS A 90 0.31 -10.03 -3.58
C LYS A 90 1.46 -9.45 -4.38
N ILE A 91 2.37 -8.69 -3.75
CA ILE A 91 3.64 -8.26 -4.35
C ILE A 91 4.47 -9.48 -4.75
N THR A 92 4.52 -10.51 -3.91
CA THR A 92 5.26 -11.75 -4.20
C THR A 92 4.68 -12.44 -5.43
N CYS A 93 3.35 -12.62 -5.48
CA CYS A 93 2.66 -13.20 -6.64
C CYS A 93 2.89 -12.39 -7.92
N ALA A 94 2.72 -11.06 -7.88
CA ALA A 94 2.93 -10.19 -9.02
C ALA A 94 4.39 -10.23 -9.51
N SER A 95 5.36 -10.27 -8.59
CA SER A 95 6.77 -10.41 -8.95
C SER A 95 7.08 -11.73 -9.63
N SER A 96 6.45 -12.85 -9.21
CA SER A 96 6.62 -14.14 -9.89
C SER A 96 5.96 -14.15 -11.27
N SER A 97 4.75 -13.59 -11.39
CA SER A 97 4.07 -13.46 -12.69
C SER A 97 4.86 -12.60 -13.67
N CYS A 98 5.60 -11.60 -13.19
CA CYS A 98 6.49 -10.81 -14.03
C CYS A 98 7.58 -11.65 -14.72
N GLU A 99 8.15 -12.64 -14.04
CA GLU A 99 9.15 -13.53 -14.64
C GLU A 99 8.52 -14.42 -15.73
N VAL A 100 7.26 -14.83 -15.53
CA VAL A 100 6.49 -15.59 -16.53
C VAL A 100 6.19 -14.74 -17.78
N VAL A 101 5.78 -13.48 -17.61
CA VAL A 101 5.53 -12.55 -18.73
C VAL A 101 6.82 -12.31 -19.52
N LEU A 102 7.95 -12.16 -18.83
CA LEU A 102 9.25 -11.94 -19.48
C LEU A 102 9.74 -13.16 -20.28
N THR A 103 9.34 -14.37 -19.91
CA THR A 103 9.70 -15.63 -20.59
C THR A 103 8.73 -16.03 -21.71
N GLY A 104 7.71 -15.21 -22.00
CA GLY A 104 6.78 -15.42 -23.12
C GLY A 104 5.37 -15.82 -22.71
N GLY A 105 5.05 -15.83 -21.41
CA GLY A 105 3.68 -15.96 -20.92
C GLY A 105 2.83 -14.72 -21.17
N GLY A 106 1.50 -14.88 -21.11
CA GLY A 106 0.54 -13.80 -21.30
C GLY A 106 0.57 -12.76 -20.16
N ALA A 107 0.43 -11.48 -20.52
CA ALA A 107 0.43 -10.35 -19.59
C ALA A 107 -0.82 -10.23 -18.71
N GLU A 108 -1.91 -10.92 -19.07
CA GLU A 108 -3.21 -10.82 -18.39
C GLU A 108 -3.13 -11.20 -16.91
N GLU A 109 -2.38 -12.25 -16.56
CA GLU A 109 -2.26 -12.68 -15.17
C GLU A 109 -1.53 -11.62 -14.34
N LEU A 110 -0.44 -11.05 -14.88
CA LEU A 110 0.26 -9.95 -14.21
C LEU A 110 -0.66 -8.74 -14.02
N GLU A 111 -1.42 -8.37 -15.04
CA GLU A 111 -2.37 -7.26 -14.96
C GLU A 111 -3.45 -7.49 -13.89
N LYS A 112 -3.99 -8.70 -13.80
CA LYS A 112 -4.93 -9.09 -12.75
C LYS A 112 -4.30 -8.99 -11.36
N GLN A 113 -3.07 -9.45 -11.20
CA GLN A 113 -2.34 -9.34 -9.93
C GLN A 113 -2.11 -7.88 -9.52
N LEU A 114 -1.78 -7.01 -10.48
CA LEU A 114 -1.62 -5.56 -10.25
C LEU A 114 -2.94 -4.87 -9.89
N ALA A 115 -4.03 -5.22 -10.56
CA ALA A 115 -5.36 -4.66 -10.27
C ALA A 115 -5.84 -5.05 -8.85
N GLU A 116 -5.58 -6.29 -8.43
CA GLU A 116 -5.88 -6.74 -7.07
C GLU A 116 -4.97 -6.06 -6.04
N LEU A 117 -3.68 -5.85 -6.36
CA LEU A 117 -2.75 -5.12 -5.51
C LEU A 117 -3.20 -3.67 -5.32
N GLU A 118 -3.67 -3.00 -6.38
CA GLU A 118 -4.20 -1.65 -6.31
C GLU A 118 -5.42 -1.55 -5.38
N LYS A 119 -6.34 -2.51 -5.46
CA LYS A 119 -7.50 -2.58 -4.55
C LYS A 119 -7.05 -2.69 -3.09
N LEU A 120 -6.05 -3.52 -2.79
CA LEU A 120 -5.53 -3.69 -1.44
C LEU A 120 -4.86 -2.41 -0.91
N VAL A 121 -4.06 -1.75 -1.74
CA VAL A 121 -3.43 -0.45 -1.38
C VAL A 121 -4.50 0.62 -1.15
N HIS A 122 -5.55 0.65 -1.96
CA HIS A 122 -6.66 1.58 -1.79
C HIS A 122 -7.42 1.33 -0.48
N ILE A 123 -7.78 0.07 -0.18
CA ILE A 123 -8.42 -0.32 1.08
C ILE A 123 -7.54 0.11 2.26
N ARG A 124 -6.22 -0.08 2.17
CA ARG A 124 -5.28 0.32 3.22
C ARG A 124 -5.17 1.84 3.40
N SER A 125 -5.38 2.61 2.33
CA SER A 125 -5.29 4.07 2.34
C SER A 125 -6.58 4.76 2.80
N HIS A 126 -7.75 4.20 2.44
CA HIS A 126 -9.05 4.86 2.61
C HIS A 126 -10.04 4.09 3.49
N GLY A 127 -9.73 2.86 3.91
CA GLY A 127 -10.62 2.04 4.72
C GLY A 127 -11.86 1.51 4.00
N SER A 128 -12.02 1.75 2.70
CA SER A 128 -13.14 1.30 1.87
C SER A 128 -12.70 0.85 0.47
N LEU A 129 -13.53 0.03 -0.20
CA LEU A 129 -13.32 -0.36 -1.60
C LEU A 129 -13.32 0.87 -2.53
N PRO A 130 -12.51 0.87 -3.60
CA PRO A 130 -12.56 1.95 -4.57
C PRO A 130 -13.97 2.06 -5.17
N PRO A 131 -14.46 3.28 -5.47
CA PRO A 131 -15.69 3.44 -6.21
C PRO A 131 -15.56 2.66 -7.53
N PRO A 132 -16.64 1.98 -7.99
CA PRO A 132 -16.60 1.27 -9.25
C PRO A 132 -16.11 2.23 -10.34
N ALA A 133 -15.12 1.79 -11.12
CA ALA A 133 -14.59 2.56 -12.23
C ALA A 133 -15.77 3.07 -13.06
N LYS A 134 -15.92 4.41 -13.15
CA LYS A 134 -16.97 5.01 -13.97
C LYS A 134 -16.76 4.47 -15.38
N GLN A 135 -17.67 3.60 -15.83
CA GLN A 135 -17.81 3.31 -17.25
C GLN A 135 -18.01 4.66 -17.92
N THR A 136 -17.02 5.09 -18.70
CA THR A 136 -17.17 6.18 -19.64
C THR A 136 -18.27 5.76 -20.60
N ALA A 137 -19.51 6.12 -20.28
CA ALA A 137 -20.62 6.04 -21.19
C ALA A 137 -20.31 7.02 -22.32
N ASN A 138 -19.68 6.49 -23.38
CA ASN A 138 -19.77 7.07 -24.71
C ASN A 138 -21.25 7.09 -25.08
N GLN A 139 -21.96 8.16 -24.72
CA GLN A 139 -23.10 8.59 -25.50
C GLN A 139 -22.60 9.63 -26.49
N ALA A 140 -22.36 9.12 -27.69
CA ALA A 140 -22.26 9.89 -28.90
C ALA A 140 -23.41 10.90 -28.95
N ALA A 141 -23.06 12.17 -29.07
CA ALA A 141 -23.90 13.15 -29.70
C ALA A 141 -24.20 12.69 -31.13
N LEU A 142 -25.48 12.67 -31.52
CA LEU A 142 -26.01 12.97 -32.86
C LEU A 142 -27.53 12.69 -32.86
N PHE A 143 -28.30 13.70 -32.46
CA PHE A 143 -29.61 14.03 -33.02
C PHE A 143 -29.68 15.55 -33.14
#